data_AF-A0A655AMH6-F1
#
_entry.id   AF-A0A655AMH6-F1
#
_cell.length_a   1.000
_cell.length_b   1.000
_cell.length_c   1.000
_cell.angle_alpha   90.00
_cell.angle_beta   90.00
_cell.angle_gamma   90.00
#
_symmetry.space_group_name_H-M   'P 1'
#
loop_
_entity.id
_entity.type
_entity.pdbx_description
1 polymer ?
#
loop_
_entity_poly.entity_id
_entity_poly.type
_entity_poly.pdbx_seq_one_letter_code
_entity_poly.pdbx_strand_id
1 'polypeptide(L)' 'MPMEQTVAVGDGANDIDMLGAAGLGIAFNAKPALREVADASLSHPYLDTVLFLLGVTRGEIEAADAGDCGVRRVEIPAD' A
#
# COMPACT_ATOMS: atom_id res chain seq x y z
N MET A 1 -15.62 -2.49 11.12
CA MET A 1 -15.60 -1.90 9.77
C MET A 1 -16.22 -2.91 8.81
N PRO A 2 -17.09 -2.51 7.87
CA PRO A 2 -17.52 -3.34 6.75
C PRO A 2 -16.31 -3.82 5.95
N MET A 3 -16.35 -5.03 5.37
CA MET A 3 -15.21 -5.60 4.62
C MET A 3 -14.89 -4.78 3.38
N GLU A 4 -15.89 -4.16 2.77
CA GLU A 4 -15.75 -3.27 1.61
C GLU A 4 -14.95 -2.00 1.95
N GLN A 5 -14.80 -1.67 3.24
CA GLN A 5 -14.01 -0.54 3.74
C GLN A 5 -12.66 -0.99 4.32
N THR A 6 -12.16 -2.17 3.93
CA THR A 6 -10.86 -2.68 4.33
C THR A 6 -9.87 -2.66 3.17
N VAL A 7 -8.60 -2.42 3.49
CA VAL A 7 -7.49 -2.46 2.53
C VAL A 7 -6.48 -3.47 3.05
N ALA A 8 -6.05 -4.38 2.19
CA ALA A 8 -4.95 -5.31 2.46
C ALA A 8 -3.78 -5.05 1.53
N VAL A 9 -2.56 -5.09 2.06
CA VAL A 9 -1.32 -4.94 1.29
C VAL A 9 -0.42 -6.14 1.59
N GLY A 10 0.10 -6.79 0.54
CA GLY A 10 0.96 -7.97 0.67
C GLY A 10 1.97 -8.11 -0.46
N ASP A 11 2.95 -9.00 -0.30
CA ASP A 11 4.06 -9.22 -1.25
C ASP A 11 4.17 -10.69 -1.72
N GLY A 12 3.56 -11.62 -0.99
CA GLY A 12 3.71 -13.05 -1.21
C GLY A 12 2.41 -13.82 -1.37
N ALA A 13 2.53 -15.10 -1.77
CA ALA A 13 1.38 -15.99 -1.93
C ALA A 13 0.64 -16.28 -0.60
N ASN A 14 1.29 -16.07 0.54
CA ASN A 14 0.69 -16.10 1.88
C ASN A 14 -0.44 -15.08 2.06
N ASP A 15 -0.43 -14.01 1.27
CA ASP A 15 -1.39 -12.91 1.40
C ASP A 15 -2.59 -13.07 0.45
N ILE A 16 -2.66 -14.14 -0.35
CA ILE A 16 -3.74 -14.36 -1.34
C ILE A 16 -5.12 -14.32 -0.67
N ASP A 17 -5.31 -15.10 0.39
CA ASP A 17 -6.60 -15.16 1.10
C ASP A 17 -6.92 -13.83 1.78
N MET A 18 -5.90 -13.11 2.25
CA MET A 18 -6.05 -11.79 2.88
C MET A 18 -6.48 -10.73 1.86
N LEU A 19 -5.86 -10.70 0.68
CA LEU A 19 -6.20 -9.77 -0.39
C LEU A 19 -7.58 -10.09 -0.97
N GLY A 20 -7.91 -11.37 -1.17
CA GLY A 20 -9.21 -11.79 -1.70
C GLY A 20 -10.38 -11.52 -0.76
N ALA A 21 -10.13 -11.38 0.54
CA ALA A 21 -11.16 -11.02 1.52
C ALA A 21 -11.35 -9.50 1.70
N ALA A 22 -10.34 -8.70 1.33
CA ALA A 22 -10.37 -7.26 1.52
C ALA A 22 -11.25 -6.55 0.49
N GLY A 23 -11.70 -5.33 0.82
CA GLY A 23 -12.41 -4.47 -0.14
C GLY A 23 -11.49 -3.92 -1.23
N LEU A 24 -10.19 -3.77 -0.91
CA LEU A 24 -9.13 -3.41 -1.85
C LEU A 24 -7.84 -4.18 -1.49
N GLY A 25 -7.41 -5.08 -2.35
CA GLY A 25 -6.17 -5.84 -2.24
C GLY A 25 -5.04 -5.25 -3.08
N ILE A 26 -3.92 -4.91 -2.46
CA ILE A 26 -2.77 -4.26 -3.12
C ILE A 26 -1.54 -5.17 -3.02
N ALA A 27 -1.01 -5.57 -4.16
CA ALA A 27 0.26 -6.30 -4.27
C ALA A 27 1.44 -5.32 -4.28
N PHE A 28 2.23 -5.26 -3.21
CA PHE A 28 3.41 -4.40 -3.09
C PHE A 28 4.70 -5.20 -3.33
N ASN A 29 5.44 -4.83 -4.38
CA ASN A 29 6.66 -5.53 -4.83
C ASN A 29 6.49 -7.06 -4.89
N ALA A 30 5.28 -7.49 -5.24
CA ALA A 30 4.87 -8.86 -5.00
C ALA A 30 5.34 -9.85 -6.08
N LYS A 31 5.37 -11.13 -5.72
CA LYS A 31 5.59 -12.22 -6.68
C LYS A 31 4.41 -12.33 -7.67
N PRO A 32 4.61 -12.89 -8.89
CA PRO A 32 3.54 -13.02 -9.89
C PRO A 32 2.25 -13.64 -9.36
N ALA A 33 2.37 -14.68 -8.52
CA ALA A 33 1.22 -15.36 -7.92
C ALA A 33 0.28 -14.44 -7.12
N LEU A 34 0.81 -13.43 -6.42
CA LEU A 34 -0.03 -12.46 -5.71
C LEU A 34 -0.51 -11.34 -6.63
N ARG A 35 0.34 -10.90 -7.58
CA ARG A 35 -0.01 -9.84 -8.54
C ARG A 35 -1.21 -10.20 -9.41
N GLU A 36 -1.34 -11.46 -9.78
CA GLU A 36 -2.44 -11.94 -10.63
C GLU A 36 -3.81 -11.94 -9.94
N VAL A 37 -3.83 -11.92 -8.60
CA VAL A 37 -5.08 -11.94 -7.80
C VAL A 37 -5.39 -10.62 -7.11
N ALA A 38 -4.45 -9.66 -7.10
CA ALA A 38 -4.62 -8.37 -6.45
C ALA A 38 -5.38 -7.38 -7.35
N ASP A 39 -6.18 -6.50 -6.75
CA ASP A 39 -6.91 -5.44 -7.45
C ASP A 39 -5.95 -4.38 -8.04
N ALA A 40 -4.84 -4.12 -7.34
CA ALA A 40 -3.79 -3.22 -7.77
C ALA A 40 -2.41 -3.79 -7.45
N SER A 41 -1.39 -3.39 -8.23
CA SER A 41 0.00 -3.74 -7.95
C SER A 41 0.93 -2.54 -8.02
N LEU A 42 1.88 -2.50 -7.10
CA LEU A 42 2.92 -1.48 -6.97
C LEU A 42 4.28 -2.15 -7.10
N SER A 43 5.11 -1.64 -8.00
CA SER A 43 6.45 -2.20 -8.28
C SER A 43 7.60 -1.23 -7.98
N HIS A 44 7.29 -0.16 -7.25
CA HIS A 44 8.28 0.79 -6.76
C HIS A 44 8.61 0.48 -5.30
N PRO A 45 9.85 0.68 -4.84
CA PRO A 45 10.28 0.39 -3.48
C PRO A 45 9.79 1.43 -2.46
N TYR A 46 8.56 1.93 -2.57
CA TYR A 46 8.02 2.93 -1.65
C TYR A 46 6.58 2.63 -1.29
N LEU A 47 6.33 2.30 -0.02
CA LEU A 47 5.00 1.95 0.48
C LEU A 47 4.05 3.15 0.53
N ASP A 48 4.58 4.37 0.57
CA ASP A 48 3.79 5.62 0.49
C ASP A 48 2.99 5.73 -0.82
N THR A 49 3.38 5.00 -1.87
CA THR A 49 2.63 4.94 -3.13
C THR A 49 1.23 4.33 -2.98
N VAL A 50 0.97 3.57 -1.91
CA VAL A 50 -0.37 3.10 -1.54
C VAL A 50 -1.31 4.29 -1.27
N LEU A 51 -0.81 5.38 -0.68
CA LEU A 51 -1.63 6.56 -0.38
C LEU A 51 -2.23 7.19 -1.65
N PHE A 52 -1.48 7.15 -2.76
CA PHE A 52 -1.98 7.62 -4.06
C PHE A 52 -3.15 6.77 -4.57
N LEU A 53 -3.15 5.46 -4.31
CA LEU A 53 -4.27 4.57 -4.66
C LEU A 53 -5.51 4.85 -3.81
N LEU A 54 -5.33 5.37 -2.59
CA LEU A 54 -6.41 5.80 -1.70
C LEU A 54 -6.90 7.23 -2.00
N GLY A 55 -6.37 7.86 -3.06
CA GLY A 55 -6.76 9.21 -3.47
C GLY A 55 -6.07 10.34 -2.72
N VAL A 56 -5.09 10.05 -1.87
CA VAL A 56 -4.31 11.07 -1.16
C VAL A 56 -3.20 11.58 -2.06
N THR A 57 -3.12 12.89 -2.23
CA THR A 57 -2.09 13.54 -3.05
C THR A 57 -0.81 13.80 -2.25
N ARG A 58 0.31 13.98 -2.96
CA ARG A 58 1.59 14.35 -2.32
C ARG A 58 1.49 15.66 -1.53
N GLY A 59 0.74 16.64 -2.04
CA GLY A 59 0.56 17.93 -1.37
C GLY A 59 -0.23 17.81 -0.07
N GLU A 60 -1.23 16.92 -0.01
CA GLU A 60 -1.97 16.65 1.23
C GLU A 60 -1.09 15.98 2.30
N ILE A 61 -0.22 15.04 1.88
CA ILE A 61 0.76 14.41 2.78
C ILE A 61 1.71 15.47 3.35
N GLU A 62 2.30 16.31 2.50
CA GLU A 62 3.24 17.34 2.93
C GLU A 62 2.60 18.40 3.84
N ALA A 63 1.35 18.78 3.56
CA ALA A 63 0.61 19.71 4.41
C ALA A 63 0.32 19.11 5.79
N ALA A 64 0.00 17.81 5.86
CA ALA A 64 -0.21 17.10 7.11
C ALA A 64 1.10 16.93 7.90
N ASP A 65 2.18 16.50 7.25
CA ASP A 65 3.51 16.33 7.84
C ASP A 65 4.07 17.66 8.39
N ALA A 66 3.77 18.80 7.75
CA ALA A 66 4.16 20.11 8.26
C ALA A 66 3.45 20.47 9.59
N GLY A 67 2.30 19.86 9.86
CA GLY A 67 1.55 19.99 11.12
C GLY A 67 1.91 18.94 12.17
N ASP A 68 2.37 17.75 11.75
CA ASP A 68 2.69 16.61 12.62
C ASP A 68 4.20 16.43 12.82
N CYS A 69 4.71 16.68 14.02
CA CYS A 69 6.13 16.44 14.35
C CYS A 69 6.53 14.95 14.50
N GLY A 70 5.70 14.00 14.03
CA GLY A 70 5.76 12.59 14.44
C GLY A 70 6.26 11.58 13.41
N VAL A 71 5.90 11.71 12.13
CA VAL A 71 6.06 10.63 11.15
C VAL A 71 7.13 11.01 10.14
N ARG A 72 8.17 10.16 10.00
CA ARG A 72 9.26 10.38 9.06
C ARG A 72 9.21 9.29 7.99
N ARG A 73 9.49 9.66 6.75
CA ARG A 73 9.70 8.69 5.68
C ARG A 73 10.84 7.75 6.10
N VAL A 74 10.59 6.44 6.03
CA VAL A 74 11.63 5.44 6.26
C VAL A 74 12.56 5.47 5.05
N GLU A 75 13.83 5.80 5.26
CA GLU A 75 14.85 5.67 4.22
C GLU A 75 15.03 4.19 3.89
N ILE A 76 14.93 3.84 2.61
CA ILE A 76 15.24 2.48 2.14
C ILE A 76 16.70 2.46 1.69
N PRO A 77 17.53 1.57 2.26
CA PRO A 77 18.90 1.34 1.78
C PRO A 77 18.91 0.96 0.29
N ALA A 78 19.97 1.32 -0.42
CA ALA A 78 20.08 1.12 -1.86
C ALA A 78 20.52 -0.31 -2.26
N ASP A 79 20.22 -1.31 -1.44
CA ASP A 79 20.82 -2.64 -1.47
C ASP A 79 19.94 -3.65 -2.23
#